data_AF-A0A2R7SX95-F1
#
_entry.id   AF-A0A2R7SX95-F1
#
_cell.length_a   1.000
_cell.length_b   1.000
_cell.length_c   1.000
_cell.angle_alpha   90.00
_cell.angle_beta   90.00
_cell.angle_gamma   90.00
#
_symmetry.space_group_name_H-M   'P 1'
#
loop_
_entity.id
_entity.type
_entity.pdbx_description
1 polymer ?
#
loop_
_entity_poly.entity_id
_entity_poly.type
_entity_poly.pdbx_seq_one_letter_code
_entity_poly.pdbx_strand_id
1 'polypeptide(L)'
;LSRELLSAVQGELDADPRHFPLREAWRKVRSGFGASFESRLIDLLQSGRRGDDPLGRSALQGGGLESLSLVDEQQAMQDVAIAHVTHVAEDLSRAELHQIGNFYAALRGTARARERDNPLRPALYANALNQALAAMPLSPKARYELMRVAATPLAKSLHHQYTQACAALRAADISDMVSSHGQPKTDPLAHQRLAASRGVGARPPNSTLDGLLRRVDAFNSRPQSLRASPERDPQAPAPFVRSTGPDMLSRLYDQILADPRLLPPLKALLARLQIAVVRLARSDTSLLRRQDHPTWALLNRVAAHGMVFERADDERLVDFLRFMEGEAQLLVDAPTPTASLFTQ
;
A
#
# COMPACT_ATOMS: atom_id res chain seq x y z
N LEU A 1 9.48 14.12 25.13
CA LEU A 1 9.68 14.23 23.67
C LEU A 1 10.21 15.60 23.21
N SER A 2 9.46 16.70 23.25
CA SER A 2 9.92 18.01 22.72
C SER A 2 11.23 18.53 23.33
N ARG A 3 11.32 18.51 24.66
CA ARG A 3 12.52 18.92 25.42
C ARG A 3 13.72 18.02 25.13
N GLU A 4 13.50 16.72 25.04
CA GLU A 4 14.53 15.72 24.72
C GLU A 4 15.04 15.93 23.30
N LEU A 5 14.14 16.12 22.34
CA LEU A 5 14.47 16.41 20.95
C LEU A 5 15.29 17.70 20.83
N LEU A 6 14.89 18.76 21.53
CA LEU A 6 15.64 20.02 21.58
C LEU A 6 17.07 19.83 22.09
N SER A 7 17.24 19.06 23.16
CA SER A 7 18.55 18.75 23.74
C SER A 7 19.41 17.89 22.80
N ALA A 8 18.81 16.85 22.22
CA ALA A 8 19.49 15.92 21.35
C ALA A 8 19.91 16.56 20.01
N VAL A 9 19.04 17.39 19.41
CA VAL A 9 19.40 18.14 18.19
C VAL A 9 20.51 19.15 18.48
N GLN A 10 20.46 19.86 19.62
CA GLN A 10 21.55 20.74 20.03
C GLN A 10 22.87 19.96 20.18
N GLY A 11 22.85 18.78 20.79
CA GLY A 11 24.02 17.91 20.92
C GLY A 11 24.61 17.48 19.57
N GLU A 12 23.79 17.06 18.61
CA GLU A 12 24.24 16.67 17.27
C GLU A 12 24.82 17.87 16.48
N LEU A 13 24.25 19.06 16.65
CA LEU A 13 24.77 20.29 16.04
C LEU A 13 26.11 20.74 16.64
N ASP A 14 26.36 20.42 17.91
CA ASP A 14 27.59 20.73 18.60
C ASP A 14 28.69 19.67 18.36
N ALA A 15 28.30 18.43 18.02
CA ALA A 15 29.20 17.30 17.84
C ALA A 15 29.89 17.23 16.45
N ASP A 16 29.20 17.58 15.36
CA ASP A 16 29.78 17.54 14.00
C ASP A 16 30.07 18.96 13.47
N PRO A 17 31.34 19.28 13.15
CA PRO A 17 31.73 20.56 12.56
C PRO A 17 30.98 20.94 11.28
N ARG A 18 30.49 19.97 10.51
CA ARG A 18 29.71 20.19 9.28
C ARG A 18 28.37 20.88 9.54
N HIS A 19 27.84 20.79 10.76
CA HIS A 19 26.57 21.39 11.13
C HIS A 19 26.71 22.76 11.82
N PHE A 20 27.93 23.25 12.04
CA PHE A 20 28.19 24.57 12.63
C PHE A 20 27.46 25.74 11.97
N PRO A 21 27.33 25.84 10.62
CA PRO A 21 26.56 26.94 10.01
C PRO A 21 25.07 26.92 10.39
N LEU A 22 24.54 25.77 10.82
CA LEU A 22 23.14 25.63 11.25
C LEU A 22 22.93 26.04 12.71
N ARG A 23 23.99 26.21 13.53
CA ARG A 23 23.87 26.56 14.95
C ARG A 23 23.23 27.93 15.16
N GLU A 24 23.56 28.89 14.30
CA GLU A 24 22.96 30.22 14.37
C GLU A 24 21.47 30.19 14.01
N ALA A 25 21.12 29.45 12.96
CA ALA A 25 19.74 29.23 12.54
C ALA A 25 18.94 28.52 13.64
N TRP A 26 19.49 27.46 14.22
CA TRP A 26 18.87 26.71 15.31
C TRP A 26 18.67 27.56 16.56
N ARG A 27 19.67 28.37 16.95
CA ARG A 27 19.56 29.28 18.10
C ARG A 27 18.41 30.28 17.97
N LYS A 28 18.16 30.80 16.76
CA LYS A 28 17.03 31.72 16.49
C LYS A 28 15.67 31.02 16.61
N VAL A 29 15.61 29.72 16.33
CA VAL A 29 14.38 28.93 16.26
C VAL A 29 14.08 28.19 17.56
N ARG A 30 15.11 27.87 18.36
CA ARG A 30 15.02 27.02 19.56
C ARG A 30 13.96 27.46 20.56
N SER A 31 13.77 28.77 20.77
CA SER A 31 12.81 29.30 21.75
C SER A 31 11.35 29.03 21.37
N GLY A 32 11.01 29.15 20.08
CA GLY A 32 9.66 28.93 19.56
C GLY A 32 9.39 27.50 19.09
N PHE A 33 10.44 26.72 18.85
CA PHE A 33 10.35 25.37 18.29
C PHE A 33 9.51 24.43 19.17
N GLY A 34 9.77 24.38 20.47
CA GLY A 34 9.11 23.44 21.38
C GLY A 34 7.59 23.58 21.37
N ALA A 35 7.10 24.81 21.58
CA ALA A 35 5.66 25.09 21.58
C ALA A 35 5.02 24.87 20.20
N SER A 36 5.70 25.28 19.12
CA SER A 36 5.19 25.10 17.75
C SER A 36 5.08 23.61 17.39
N PHE A 37 6.10 22.83 17.72
CA PHE A 37 6.14 21.39 17.48
C PHE A 37 5.07 20.66 18.29
N GLU A 38 4.93 20.97 19.58
CA GLU A 38 3.90 20.37 20.42
C GLU A 38 2.50 20.69 19.91
N SER A 39 2.20 21.95 19.60
CA SER A 39 0.89 22.34 19.08
C SER A 39 0.56 21.58 17.79
N ARG A 40 1.47 21.55 16.82
CA ARG A 40 1.24 20.84 15.55
C ARG A 40 1.11 19.33 15.73
N LEU A 41 1.94 18.74 16.59
CA LEU A 41 1.86 17.31 16.87
C LEU A 41 0.54 16.96 17.56
N ILE A 42 0.09 17.76 18.52
CA ILE A 42 -1.20 17.56 19.20
C ILE A 42 -2.34 17.63 18.19
N ASP A 43 -2.36 18.62 17.30
CA ASP A 43 -3.39 18.74 16.26
C ASP A 43 -3.46 17.48 15.38
N LEU A 44 -2.31 17.02 14.88
CA LEU A 44 -2.20 15.83 14.03
C LEU A 44 -2.64 14.54 14.76
N LEU A 45 -2.22 14.37 16.02
CA LEU A 45 -2.62 13.21 16.83
C LEU A 45 -4.12 13.26 17.17
N GLN A 46 -4.68 14.44 17.42
CA GLN A 46 -6.11 14.61 17.68
C GLN A 46 -6.97 14.32 16.45
N SER A 47 -6.52 14.66 15.24
CA SER A 47 -7.18 14.21 14.01
C SER A 47 -7.10 12.70 13.83
N GLY A 48 -5.93 12.10 14.05
CA GLY A 48 -5.78 10.64 13.99
C GLY A 48 -6.67 9.92 15.01
N ARG A 49 -6.84 10.48 16.21
CA ARG A 49 -7.76 9.97 17.24
C ARG A 49 -9.23 10.03 16.82
N ARG A 50 -9.61 11.00 15.99
CA ARG A 50 -10.97 11.11 15.43
C ARG A 50 -11.23 10.12 14.28
N GLY A 51 -10.20 9.45 13.78
CA GLY A 51 -10.28 8.53 12.64
C GLY A 51 -10.04 9.21 11.29
N ASP A 52 -9.75 10.50 11.28
CA ASP A 52 -9.36 11.23 10.08
C ASP A 52 -7.90 10.95 9.74
N ASP A 53 -7.56 10.93 8.45
CA ASP A 53 -6.17 10.87 8.01
C ASP A 53 -5.63 12.30 7.78
N PRO A 54 -4.87 12.89 8.73
CA PRO A 54 -4.41 14.27 8.58
C PRO A 54 -3.32 14.46 7.53
N LEU A 55 -2.70 13.38 7.06
CA LEU A 55 -1.73 13.41 5.96
C LEU A 55 -2.36 12.95 4.64
N GLY A 56 -3.64 12.57 4.65
CA GLY A 56 -4.40 12.30 3.45
C GLY A 56 -4.43 13.56 2.61
N ARG A 57 -3.78 13.53 1.43
CA ARG A 57 -3.87 14.62 0.46
C ARG A 57 -5.36 14.89 0.25
N SER A 58 -5.79 16.10 0.59
CA SER A 58 -7.18 16.54 0.41
C SER A 58 -7.49 16.47 -1.08
N ALA A 59 -8.07 15.36 -1.53
CA ALA A 59 -8.38 15.10 -2.93
C ALA A 59 -9.52 15.99 -3.48
N LEU A 60 -9.91 17.04 -2.75
CA LEU A 60 -11.11 17.85 -2.99
C LEU A 60 -10.84 19.37 -3.10
N GLN A 61 -9.60 19.81 -3.33
CA GLN A 61 -9.37 21.19 -3.76
C GLN A 61 -8.80 21.26 -5.18
N GLY A 62 -9.71 21.45 -6.15
CA GLY A 62 -9.45 22.17 -7.39
C GLY A 62 -8.78 21.39 -8.53
N GLY A 63 -9.48 20.39 -9.09
CA GLY A 63 -9.09 19.77 -10.36
C GLY A 63 -9.32 20.70 -11.56
N GLY A 64 -8.56 21.78 -11.65
CA GLY A 64 -8.25 22.45 -12.91
C GLY A 64 -6.97 21.82 -13.46
N LEU A 65 -6.97 21.43 -14.74
CA LEU A 65 -5.87 20.79 -15.49
C LEU A 65 -4.55 21.61 -15.53
N GLU A 66 -4.46 22.74 -14.82
CA GLU A 66 -3.28 23.60 -14.72
C GLU A 66 -2.36 23.25 -13.53
N SER A 67 -2.73 22.32 -12.66
CA SER A 67 -1.88 21.88 -11.54
C SER A 67 -0.91 20.75 -11.90
N LEU A 68 -0.53 20.64 -13.18
CA LEU A 68 0.76 20.05 -13.56
C LEU A 68 1.88 21.10 -13.38
N SER A 69 1.78 21.92 -12.32
CA SER A 69 2.83 22.85 -11.96
C SER A 69 4.08 22.03 -11.76
N LEU A 70 5.15 22.37 -12.49
CA LEU A 70 6.52 21.96 -12.18
C LEU A 70 6.63 21.75 -10.67
N VAL A 71 6.91 20.52 -10.24
CA VAL A 71 7.17 20.25 -8.82
C VAL A 71 8.30 21.20 -8.44
N ASP A 72 7.97 22.21 -7.64
CA ASP A 72 8.93 23.18 -7.15
C ASP A 72 10.07 22.40 -6.49
N GLU A 73 11.32 22.68 -6.87
CA GLU A 73 12.51 22.04 -6.31
C GLU A 73 12.50 22.12 -4.77
N GLN A 74 11.89 23.17 -4.23
CA GLN A 74 11.69 23.34 -2.79
C GLN A 74 10.68 22.36 -2.19
N GLN A 75 9.59 22.06 -2.89
CA GLN A 75 8.61 21.06 -2.48
C GLN A 75 9.21 19.66 -2.55
N ALA A 76 9.97 19.35 -3.60
CA ALA A 76 10.68 18.08 -3.72
C ALA A 76 11.68 17.87 -2.58
N MET A 77 12.50 18.87 -2.25
CA MET A 77 13.42 18.80 -1.11
C MET A 77 12.69 18.58 0.22
N GLN A 78 11.53 19.21 0.41
CA GLN A 78 10.72 19.06 1.62
C GLN A 78 10.15 17.64 1.75
N ASP A 79 9.60 17.09 0.66
CA ASP A 79 9.05 15.74 0.64
C ASP A 79 10.13 14.69 0.92
N VAL A 80 11.32 14.87 0.32
CA VAL A 80 12.50 14.01 0.58
C VAL A 80 12.92 14.09 2.04
N ALA A 81 12.95 15.29 2.65
CA ALA A 81 13.30 15.43 4.06
C ALA A 81 12.28 14.73 4.99
N ILE A 82 10.98 14.90 4.74
CA ILE A 82 9.94 14.21 5.51
C ILE A 82 10.07 12.70 5.37
N ALA A 83 10.24 12.20 4.15
CA ALA A 83 10.40 10.78 3.87
C ALA A 83 11.65 10.20 4.56
N HIS A 84 12.77 10.93 4.53
CA HIS A 84 14.00 10.51 5.21
C HIS A 84 13.80 10.38 6.72
N VAL A 85 13.25 11.40 7.39
CA VAL A 85 12.98 11.36 8.83
C VAL A 85 12.01 10.22 9.18
N THR A 86 10.97 10.04 8.37
CA THR A 86 9.98 8.96 8.55
C THR A 86 10.65 7.60 8.47
N HIS A 87 11.45 7.36 7.42
CA HIS A 87 12.14 6.10 7.20
C HIS A 87 13.12 5.76 8.32
N VAL A 88 13.93 6.73 8.77
CA VAL A 88 14.89 6.53 9.88
C VAL A 88 14.17 6.15 11.18
N ALA A 89 13.02 6.77 11.45
CA ALA A 89 12.22 6.46 12.64
C ALA A 89 11.51 5.11 12.55
N GLU A 90 10.99 4.74 11.38
CA GLU A 90 10.37 3.43 11.13
C GLU A 90 11.36 2.28 11.23
N ASP A 91 12.55 2.44 10.64
CA ASP A 91 13.54 1.38 10.62
C ASP A 91 14.05 1.06 12.03
N LEU A 92 14.29 2.09 12.85
CA LEU A 92 14.72 1.92 14.24
C LEU A 92 13.64 1.30 15.14
N SER A 93 12.35 1.49 14.82
CA SER A 93 11.22 1.08 15.69
C SER A 93 10.29 0.07 15.03
N ARG A 94 10.80 -0.73 14.09
CA ARG A 94 9.99 -1.62 13.24
C ARG A 94 9.14 -2.60 14.05
N ALA A 95 9.72 -3.21 15.08
CA ALA A 95 9.05 -4.23 15.89
C ALA A 95 7.95 -3.63 16.77
N GLU A 96 8.22 -2.49 17.37
CA GLU A 96 7.32 -1.77 18.27
C GLU A 96 6.14 -1.20 17.49
N LEU A 97 6.39 -0.59 16.34
CA LEU A 97 5.35 -0.07 15.44
C LEU A 97 4.43 -1.20 14.94
N HIS A 98 4.98 -2.39 14.67
CA HIS A 98 4.18 -3.55 14.31
C HIS A 98 3.26 -3.98 15.46
N GLN A 99 3.77 -4.04 16.70
CA GLN A 99 2.96 -4.38 17.89
C GLN A 99 1.83 -3.37 18.11
N ILE A 100 2.14 -2.07 18.08
CA ILE A 100 1.18 -0.98 18.25
C ILE A 100 0.16 -1.00 17.10
N GLY A 101 0.60 -1.21 15.86
CA GLY A 101 -0.28 -1.33 14.70
C GLY A 101 -1.28 -2.47 14.84
N ASN A 102 -0.82 -3.66 15.23
CA ASN A 102 -1.68 -4.82 15.46
C ASN A 102 -2.71 -4.55 16.57
N PHE A 103 -2.31 -3.86 17.63
CA PHE A 103 -3.22 -3.44 18.69
C PHE A 103 -4.35 -2.54 18.18
N TYR A 104 -4.01 -1.50 17.42
CA TYR A 104 -5.02 -0.62 16.83
C TYR A 104 -5.87 -1.29 15.75
N ALA A 105 -5.36 -2.33 15.07
CA ALA A 105 -6.13 -3.14 14.14
C ALA A 105 -7.15 -4.00 14.88
N ALA A 106 -6.75 -4.64 15.98
CA ALA A 106 -7.62 -5.42 16.84
C ALA A 106 -8.72 -4.55 17.46
N LEU A 107 -8.40 -3.35 17.95
CA LEU A 107 -9.40 -2.39 18.46
C LEU A 107 -10.44 -1.98 17.42
N ARG A 108 -10.06 -1.90 16.14
CA ARG A 108 -10.99 -1.62 15.04
C ARG A 108 -11.71 -2.84 14.49
N GLY A 109 -11.42 -4.05 15.00
CA GLY A 109 -11.98 -5.30 14.49
C GLY A 109 -11.48 -5.66 13.08
N THR A 110 -10.38 -5.06 12.62
CA THR A 110 -9.77 -5.35 11.32
C THR A 110 -8.66 -6.39 11.48
N ALA A 111 -8.66 -7.42 10.64
CA ALA A 111 -7.70 -8.55 10.73
C ALA A 111 -6.24 -8.17 10.41
N ARG A 112 -6.00 -7.01 9.79
CA ARG A 112 -4.66 -6.53 9.42
C ARG A 112 -4.53 -5.04 9.71
N ALA A 113 -3.43 -4.69 10.37
CA ALA A 113 -3.05 -3.29 10.55
C ALA A 113 -2.62 -2.69 9.22
N ARG A 114 -3.31 -1.64 8.76
CA ARG A 114 -2.80 -0.80 7.65
C ARG A 114 -1.83 0.24 8.22
N GLU A 115 -0.94 0.75 7.39
CA GLU A 115 0.01 1.80 7.82
C GLU A 115 -0.70 3.08 8.30
N ARG A 116 -1.84 3.41 7.68
CA ARG A 116 -2.65 4.59 8.02
C ARG A 116 -3.48 4.42 9.29
N ASP A 117 -3.66 3.17 9.73
CA ASP A 117 -4.52 2.81 10.83
C ASP A 117 -3.90 3.20 12.19
N ASN A 118 -2.56 3.25 12.28
CA ASN A 118 -1.88 3.64 13.51
C ASN A 118 -1.87 5.18 13.67
N PRO A 119 -2.55 5.75 14.69
CA PRO A 119 -2.53 7.19 14.95
C PRO A 119 -1.18 7.67 15.50
N LEU A 120 -0.26 6.75 15.86
CA LEU A 120 1.08 7.04 16.35
C LEU A 120 2.16 6.76 15.29
N ARG A 121 1.83 6.79 13.99
CA ARG A 121 2.81 6.50 12.94
C ARG A 121 3.91 7.58 12.84
N PRO A 122 5.18 7.21 12.53
CA PRO A 122 6.30 8.15 12.47
C PRO A 122 6.12 9.33 11.51
N ALA A 123 5.36 9.14 10.42
CA ALA A 123 5.06 10.19 9.45
C ALA A 123 4.40 11.43 10.08
N LEU A 124 3.60 11.27 11.14
CA LEU A 124 2.95 12.41 11.82
C LEU A 124 3.99 13.27 12.54
N TYR A 125 4.97 12.64 13.19
CA TYR A 125 6.05 13.33 13.89
C TYR A 125 6.99 14.05 12.91
N ALA A 126 7.31 13.42 11.77
CA ALA A 126 8.11 14.03 10.71
C ALA A 126 7.42 15.27 10.11
N ASN A 127 6.10 15.19 9.90
CA ASN A 127 5.31 16.32 9.42
C ASN A 127 5.19 17.43 10.47
N ALA A 128 4.95 17.10 11.75
CA ALA A 128 4.93 18.07 12.83
C ALA A 128 6.28 18.80 12.96
N LEU A 129 7.39 18.07 12.84
CA LEU A 129 8.75 18.63 12.86
C LEU A 129 8.95 19.63 11.72
N ASN A 130 8.61 19.24 10.50
CA ASN A 130 8.74 20.09 9.33
C ASN A 130 7.83 21.33 9.40
N GLN A 131 6.59 21.19 9.86
CA GLN A 131 5.67 22.32 10.04
C GLN A 131 6.15 23.29 11.13
N ALA A 132 6.73 22.78 12.22
CA ALA A 132 7.31 23.61 13.27
C ALA A 132 8.53 24.40 12.76
N LEU A 133 9.36 23.79 11.91
CA LEU A 133 10.49 24.47 11.27
C LEU A 133 10.03 25.44 10.17
N ALA A 134 8.93 25.15 9.47
CA ALA A 134 8.38 26.00 8.42
C ALA A 134 7.73 27.28 8.97
N ALA A 135 7.27 27.28 10.22
CA ALA A 135 6.74 28.47 10.90
C ALA A 135 7.83 29.51 11.23
N MET A 136 9.09 29.20 10.94
CA MET A 136 10.25 29.97 11.35
C MET A 136 10.95 30.59 10.13
N PRO A 137 11.64 31.73 10.27
CA PRO A 137 12.31 32.42 9.16
C PRO A 137 13.62 31.71 8.77
N LEU A 138 13.50 30.50 8.24
CA LEU A 138 14.62 29.66 7.78
C LEU A 138 14.63 29.59 6.26
N SER A 139 15.84 29.52 5.67
CA SER A 139 15.95 29.21 4.24
C SER A 139 15.53 27.74 3.99
N PRO A 140 15.00 27.41 2.80
CA PRO A 140 14.58 26.04 2.46
C PRO A 140 15.70 25.01 2.65
N LYS A 141 16.93 25.39 2.27
CA LYS A 141 18.13 24.56 2.45
C LYS A 141 18.48 24.36 3.93
N ALA A 142 18.43 25.41 4.76
CA ALA A 142 18.68 25.27 6.20
C ALA A 142 17.63 24.38 6.87
N ARG A 143 16.36 24.49 6.47
CA ARG A 143 15.27 23.62 6.94
C ARG A 143 15.51 22.15 6.57
N TYR A 144 15.89 21.86 5.33
CA TYR A 144 16.23 20.52 4.88
C TYR A 144 17.37 19.90 5.70
N GLU A 145 18.45 20.66 5.88
CA GLU A 145 19.62 20.19 6.63
C GLU A 145 19.28 19.98 8.12
N LEU A 146 18.49 20.87 8.74
CA LEU A 146 18.01 20.68 10.12
C LEU A 146 17.10 19.46 10.25
N MET A 147 16.21 19.20 9.29
CA MET A 147 15.42 17.97 9.25
C MET A 147 16.31 16.72 9.20
N ARG A 148 17.37 16.74 8.38
CA ARG A 148 18.33 15.63 8.28
C ARG A 148 19.07 15.40 9.59
N VAL A 149 19.55 16.46 10.24
CA VAL A 149 20.21 16.36 11.55
C VAL A 149 19.24 15.87 12.64
N ALA A 150 17.98 16.31 12.60
CA ALA A 150 16.97 15.94 13.58
C ALA A 150 16.41 14.51 13.40
N ALA A 151 16.67 13.85 12.27
CA ALA A 151 16.15 12.51 11.96
C ALA A 151 16.54 11.47 13.02
N THR A 152 17.84 11.34 13.30
CA THR A 152 18.37 10.35 14.25
C THR A 152 17.97 10.65 15.70
N PRO A 153 18.08 11.89 16.21
CA PRO A 153 17.53 12.28 17.52
C PRO A 153 16.05 11.96 17.67
N LEU A 154 15.22 12.31 16.69
CA LEU A 154 13.79 12.05 16.72
C LEU A 154 13.50 10.55 16.75
N ALA A 155 14.17 9.77 15.89
CA ALA A 155 14.02 8.33 15.85
C ALA A 155 14.35 7.68 17.20
N LYS A 156 15.46 8.05 17.84
CA LYS A 156 15.86 7.54 19.17
C LYS A 156 14.83 7.90 20.24
N SER A 157 14.37 9.14 20.27
CA SER A 157 13.32 9.57 21.21
C SER A 157 12.01 8.82 20.98
N LEU A 158 11.60 8.63 19.73
CA LEU A 158 10.40 7.88 19.38
C LEU A 158 10.51 6.40 19.77
N HIS A 159 11.64 5.75 19.47
CA HIS A 159 11.89 4.37 19.86
C HIS A 159 11.72 4.17 21.37
N HIS A 160 12.26 5.08 22.19
CA HIS A 160 12.07 5.02 23.64
C HIS A 160 10.59 5.09 24.04
N GLN A 161 9.81 5.99 23.42
CA GLN A 161 8.38 6.15 23.68
C GLN A 161 7.57 4.93 23.21
N TYR A 162 7.87 4.37 22.04
CA TYR A 162 7.20 3.17 21.55
C TYR A 162 7.50 1.95 22.41
N THR A 163 8.74 1.80 22.88
CA THR A 163 9.12 0.73 23.80
C THR A 163 8.34 0.83 25.12
N GLN A 164 8.19 2.04 25.67
CA GLN A 164 7.36 2.28 26.86
C GLN A 164 5.87 2.00 26.60
N ALA A 165 5.35 2.44 25.46
CA ALA A 165 3.96 2.19 25.07
C ALA A 165 3.68 0.67 24.94
N CYS A 166 4.56 -0.07 24.26
CA CYS A 166 4.45 -1.53 24.15
C CYS A 166 4.54 -2.20 25.53
N ALA A 167 5.39 -1.72 26.43
CA ALA A 167 5.47 -2.24 27.79
C ALA A 167 4.18 -2.00 28.58
N ALA A 168 3.59 -0.81 28.45
CA ALA A 168 2.30 -0.48 29.08
C ALA A 168 1.16 -1.33 28.51
N LEU A 169 1.13 -1.55 27.19
CA LEU A 169 0.15 -2.43 26.53
C LEU A 169 0.25 -3.88 27.01
N ARG A 170 1.48 -4.39 27.20
CA ARG A 170 1.71 -5.73 27.75
C ARG A 170 1.28 -5.81 29.21
N ALA A 171 1.62 -4.81 30.03
CA ALA A 171 1.23 -4.78 31.44
C ALA A 171 -0.28 -4.69 31.65
N ALA A 172 -1.02 -4.16 30.67
CA ALA A 172 -2.47 -4.07 30.71
C ALA A 172 -3.18 -5.37 30.28
N ASP A 173 -2.46 -6.45 29.96
CA ASP A 173 -2.97 -7.74 29.44
C ASP A 173 -3.87 -7.64 28.20
N ILE A 174 -3.90 -6.49 27.53
CA ILE A 174 -4.71 -6.27 26.31
C ILE A 174 -4.07 -6.99 25.11
N SER A 175 -2.84 -7.48 25.27
CA SER A 175 -2.13 -8.24 24.24
C SER A 175 -2.84 -9.56 23.87
N ASP A 176 -3.59 -10.18 24.79
CA ASP A 176 -4.39 -11.38 24.51
C ASP A 176 -5.62 -11.09 23.63
N MET A 177 -6.14 -9.86 23.69
CA MET A 177 -7.21 -9.39 22.81
C MET A 177 -6.70 -9.21 21.36
N VAL A 178 -5.42 -8.83 21.20
CA VAL A 178 -4.74 -8.73 19.90
C VAL A 178 -4.38 -10.12 19.36
N SER A 179 -3.90 -11.01 20.23
CA SER A 179 -3.60 -12.41 19.88
C SER A 179 -4.85 -13.20 19.49
N SER A 180 -6.00 -12.93 20.11
CA SER A 180 -7.27 -13.60 19.78
C SER A 180 -7.91 -13.14 18.47
N HIS A 181 -7.58 -11.94 17.98
CA HIS A 181 -7.99 -11.45 16.66
C HIS A 181 -6.96 -11.78 15.55
N GLY A 182 -5.70 -11.99 15.93
CA GLY A 182 -4.61 -12.42 15.05
C GLY A 182 -4.49 -13.94 14.89
N GLN A 183 -5.02 -14.74 15.83
CA GLN A 183 -5.32 -16.13 15.54
C GLN A 183 -6.58 -16.16 14.66
N PRO A 184 -6.48 -16.52 13.37
CA PRO A 184 -7.65 -17.09 12.75
C PRO A 184 -8.03 -18.24 13.69
N LYS A 185 -9.23 -18.23 14.28
CA LYS A 185 -9.86 -19.47 14.71
C LYS A 185 -10.00 -20.32 13.45
N THR A 186 -8.91 -20.94 12.99
CA THR A 186 -8.93 -22.11 12.13
C THR A 186 -9.48 -23.19 13.03
N ASP A 187 -10.79 -23.16 13.19
CA ASP A 187 -11.53 -24.27 13.69
C ASP A 187 -11.16 -25.47 12.78
N PRO A 188 -10.42 -26.47 13.29
CA PRO A 188 -9.92 -27.57 12.47
C PRO A 188 -11.06 -28.41 11.87
N LEU A 189 -12.27 -28.28 12.44
CA LEU A 189 -13.49 -28.90 11.96
C LEU A 189 -14.37 -27.91 11.19
N ALA A 190 -13.93 -26.68 10.91
CA ALA A 190 -14.70 -25.69 10.15
C ALA A 190 -15.06 -26.21 8.77
N HIS A 191 -14.12 -26.90 8.10
CA HIS A 191 -14.39 -27.55 6.82
C HIS A 191 -15.42 -28.68 6.95
N GLN A 192 -15.40 -29.41 8.06
CA GLN A 192 -16.32 -30.53 8.32
C GLN A 192 -17.72 -30.04 8.73
N ARG A 193 -17.81 -28.93 9.48
CA ARG A 193 -19.06 -28.25 9.82
C ARG A 193 -19.66 -27.49 8.65
N LEU A 194 -18.82 -26.91 7.79
CA LEU A 194 -19.27 -26.32 6.52
C LEU A 194 -19.71 -27.40 5.53
N ALA A 195 -19.09 -28.59 5.55
CA ALA A 195 -19.54 -29.75 4.78
C ALA A 195 -20.83 -30.36 5.34
N ALA A 196 -20.98 -30.42 6.67
CA ALA A 196 -22.18 -30.90 7.34
C ALA A 196 -23.36 -29.91 7.24
N SER A 197 -23.11 -28.59 7.28
CA SER A 197 -24.13 -27.56 7.05
C SER A 197 -24.52 -27.43 5.57
N ARG A 198 -23.68 -27.94 4.66
CA ARG A 198 -23.98 -28.14 3.24
C ARG A 198 -24.53 -29.53 2.95
N GLY A 199 -25.21 -30.14 3.93
CA GLY A 199 -25.93 -31.40 3.78
C GLY A 199 -26.52 -31.54 2.38
N VAL A 200 -26.20 -32.68 1.75
CA VAL A 200 -26.60 -33.12 0.41
C VAL A 200 -27.96 -32.53 0.00
N GLY A 201 -27.94 -31.63 -0.98
CA GLY A 201 -29.15 -31.18 -1.67
C GLY A 201 -29.86 -29.94 -1.11
N ALA A 202 -29.17 -28.81 -0.90
CA ALA A 202 -29.84 -27.51 -0.85
C ALA A 202 -28.94 -26.38 -1.35
N ARG A 203 -29.38 -25.73 -2.44
CA ARG A 203 -28.79 -24.53 -3.03
C ARG A 203 -29.21 -23.34 -2.16
N PRO A 204 -28.29 -22.54 -1.58
CA PRO A 204 -28.70 -21.30 -0.93
C PRO A 204 -28.91 -20.22 -2.01
N PRO A 205 -30.01 -19.47 -1.96
CA PRO A 205 -30.14 -18.24 -2.73
C PRO A 205 -29.30 -17.15 -2.03
N ASN A 206 -28.59 -16.36 -2.84
CA ASN A 206 -28.03 -15.06 -2.47
C ASN A 206 -26.76 -15.11 -1.60
N SER A 207 -25.61 -15.44 -2.21
CA SER A 207 -24.31 -15.07 -1.64
C SER A 207 -24.01 -13.61 -1.97
N THR A 208 -24.21 -12.72 -1.01
CA THR A 208 -23.89 -11.29 -1.13
C THR A 208 -22.38 -11.05 -1.24
N LEU A 209 -22.02 -9.94 -1.92
CA LEU A 209 -20.65 -9.48 -2.22
C LEU A 209 -19.71 -9.49 -1.00
N ASP A 210 -20.24 -9.27 0.21
CA ASP A 210 -19.52 -9.34 1.48
C ASP A 210 -18.93 -10.72 1.78
N GLY A 211 -19.61 -11.79 1.36
CA GLY A 211 -19.13 -13.16 1.54
C GLY A 211 -17.95 -13.51 0.62
N LEU A 212 -17.84 -12.82 -0.52
CA LEU A 212 -16.71 -12.94 -1.46
C LEU A 212 -15.53 -12.08 -1.01
N LEU A 213 -15.78 -10.86 -0.55
CA LEU A 213 -14.75 -9.97 0.01
C LEU A 213 -14.07 -10.58 1.24
N ARG A 214 -14.84 -11.14 2.20
CA ARG A 214 -14.24 -11.83 3.36
C ARG A 214 -13.45 -13.09 2.97
N ARG A 215 -13.81 -13.74 1.88
CA ARG A 215 -13.11 -14.95 1.39
C ARG A 215 -11.82 -14.61 0.66
N VAL A 216 -11.80 -13.50 -0.09
CA VAL A 216 -10.60 -12.94 -0.73
C VAL A 216 -9.60 -12.45 0.33
N ASP A 217 -10.08 -11.71 1.34
CA ASP A 217 -9.22 -11.27 2.44
C ASP A 217 -8.70 -12.45 3.27
N ALA A 218 -9.53 -13.47 3.55
CA ALA A 218 -9.08 -14.66 4.28
C ALA A 218 -8.08 -15.53 3.51
N PHE A 219 -8.10 -15.52 2.18
CA PHE A 219 -7.17 -16.33 1.36
C PHE A 219 -5.84 -15.62 1.12
N ASN A 220 -5.88 -14.31 0.87
CA ASN A 220 -4.69 -13.46 0.76
C ASN A 220 -4.02 -13.20 2.12
N SER A 221 -4.75 -13.42 3.22
CA SER A 221 -4.24 -13.18 4.58
C SER A 221 -3.56 -14.36 5.25
N ARG A 222 -3.59 -15.55 4.64
CA ARG A 222 -2.89 -16.73 5.16
C ARG A 222 -1.38 -16.50 5.15
N PRO A 223 -0.66 -16.67 6.28
CA PRO A 223 0.78 -16.81 6.22
C PRO A 223 1.08 -18.05 5.39
N GLN A 224 1.76 -17.88 4.27
CA GLN A 224 2.27 -18.99 3.49
C GLN A 224 3.22 -19.75 4.42
N SER A 225 2.82 -20.95 4.86
CA SER A 225 3.71 -21.79 5.66
C SER A 225 5.00 -21.92 4.89
N LEU A 226 6.10 -21.41 5.46
CA LEU A 226 7.44 -21.83 5.06
C LEU A 226 7.45 -23.34 5.29
N ARG A 227 7.12 -24.11 4.25
CA ARG A 227 7.38 -25.55 4.27
C ARG A 227 8.86 -25.66 4.53
N ALA A 228 9.23 -26.34 5.62
CA ALA A 228 10.58 -26.79 5.83
C ALA A 228 11.02 -27.47 4.53
N SER A 229 11.93 -26.82 3.83
CA SER A 229 12.58 -27.46 2.69
C SER A 229 13.31 -28.68 3.25
N PRO A 230 13.29 -29.84 2.59
CA PRO A 230 14.15 -30.94 3.01
C PRO A 230 15.59 -30.43 3.10
N GLU A 231 16.31 -30.87 4.13
CA GLU A 231 17.67 -30.43 4.46
C GLU A 231 18.53 -30.34 3.19
N ARG A 232 19.01 -29.13 2.90
CA ARG A 232 19.69 -28.82 1.65
C ARG A 232 21.18 -28.75 1.90
N ASP A 233 21.91 -29.55 1.13
CA ASP A 233 23.37 -29.62 1.10
C ASP A 233 23.99 -28.21 0.98
N PRO A 234 24.93 -27.80 1.86
CA PRO A 234 25.40 -26.41 1.95
C PRO A 234 26.12 -25.86 0.71
N GLN A 235 26.38 -26.69 -0.31
CA GLN A 235 27.11 -26.32 -1.52
C GLN A 235 26.28 -26.32 -2.81
N ALA A 236 24.97 -26.56 -2.77
CA ALA A 236 24.15 -26.52 -3.98
C ALA A 236 23.72 -25.08 -4.34
N PRO A 237 23.95 -24.59 -5.58
CA PRO A 237 23.49 -23.27 -6.01
C PRO A 237 21.96 -23.19 -5.95
N ALA A 238 21.44 -22.10 -5.38
CA ALA A 238 20.01 -21.89 -5.13
C ALA A 238 19.19 -21.96 -6.44
N PRO A 239 18.04 -22.67 -6.47
CA PRO A 239 17.15 -22.60 -7.62
C PRO A 239 16.42 -21.27 -7.57
N PHE A 240 16.79 -20.38 -8.49
CA PHE A 240 15.97 -19.24 -8.86
C PHE A 240 14.69 -19.74 -9.54
N VAL A 241 13.65 -20.06 -8.78
CA VAL A 241 12.30 -19.95 -9.32
C VAL A 241 11.88 -18.49 -9.12
N ARG A 242 12.35 -17.63 -10.04
CA ARG A 242 11.68 -16.35 -10.28
C ARG A 242 10.26 -16.74 -10.67
N SER A 243 9.23 -16.25 -9.96
CA SER A 243 7.87 -16.34 -10.49
C SER A 243 7.91 -15.57 -11.81
N THR A 244 7.97 -16.32 -12.90
CA THR A 244 8.15 -15.81 -14.24
C THR A 244 6.94 -14.92 -14.54
N GLY A 245 7.17 -13.71 -15.07
CA GLY A 245 6.09 -12.76 -15.45
C GLY A 245 4.88 -13.41 -16.15
N PRO A 246 5.05 -14.42 -17.03
CA PRO A 246 3.95 -15.19 -17.60
C PRO A 246 3.01 -15.87 -16.59
N ASP A 247 3.53 -16.45 -15.51
CA ASP A 247 2.73 -17.21 -14.53
C ASP A 247 1.88 -16.30 -13.62
N MET A 248 2.28 -15.03 -13.49
CA MET A 248 1.48 -14.02 -12.81
C MET A 248 0.37 -13.48 -13.71
N LEU A 249 0.65 -13.29 -14.99
CA LEU A 249 -0.35 -12.85 -15.98
C LEU A 249 -1.46 -13.88 -16.18
N SER A 250 -1.13 -15.17 -16.27
CA SER A 250 -2.13 -16.23 -16.37
C SER A 250 -3.08 -16.23 -15.15
N ARG A 251 -2.54 -16.04 -13.94
CA ARG A 251 -3.35 -15.98 -12.71
C ARG A 251 -4.25 -14.75 -12.64
N LEU A 252 -3.78 -13.58 -13.10
CA LEU A 252 -4.61 -12.37 -13.17
C LEU A 252 -5.75 -12.54 -14.18
N TYR A 253 -5.48 -13.19 -15.30
CA TYR A 253 -6.49 -13.40 -16.33
C TYR A 253 -7.55 -14.43 -15.92
N ASP A 254 -7.14 -15.52 -15.26
CA ASP A 254 -8.06 -16.51 -14.68
C ASP A 254 -9.02 -15.85 -13.68
N GLN A 255 -8.53 -14.85 -12.92
CA GLN A 255 -9.34 -14.08 -11.99
C GLN A 255 -10.33 -13.14 -12.70
N ILE A 256 -9.97 -12.55 -13.85
CA ILE A 256 -10.87 -11.72 -14.67
C ILE A 256 -11.96 -12.60 -15.30
N LEU A 257 -11.61 -13.74 -15.88
CA LEU A 257 -12.57 -14.68 -16.49
C LEU A 257 -13.49 -15.34 -15.45
N ALA A 258 -13.06 -15.43 -14.20
CA ALA A 258 -13.87 -15.91 -13.09
C ALA A 258 -14.97 -14.92 -12.65
N ASP A 259 -14.98 -13.66 -13.16
CA ASP A 259 -16.01 -12.69 -12.82
C ASP A 259 -17.40 -13.17 -13.33
N PRO A 260 -18.39 -13.41 -12.46
CA PRO A 260 -19.71 -13.87 -12.86
C PRO A 260 -20.54 -12.82 -13.60
N ARG A 261 -20.13 -11.55 -13.58
CA ARG A 261 -20.82 -10.45 -14.28
C ARG A 261 -20.51 -10.41 -15.77
N LEU A 262 -19.39 -11.00 -16.20
CA LEU A 262 -19.05 -11.14 -17.60
C LEU A 262 -19.94 -12.21 -18.25
N LEU A 263 -20.64 -11.86 -19.32
CA LEU A 263 -21.45 -12.81 -20.06
C LEU A 263 -20.56 -13.92 -20.69
N PRO A 264 -21.05 -15.17 -20.80
CA PRO A 264 -20.25 -16.28 -21.32
C PRO A 264 -19.59 -16.04 -22.70
N PRO A 265 -20.26 -15.40 -23.69
CA PRO A 265 -19.63 -15.09 -24.97
C PRO A 265 -18.46 -14.10 -24.87
N LEU A 266 -18.58 -13.11 -23.97
CA LEU A 266 -17.53 -12.13 -23.72
C LEU A 266 -16.31 -12.76 -23.03
N LYS A 267 -16.53 -13.75 -22.16
CA LYS A 267 -15.45 -14.54 -21.55
C LYS A 267 -14.67 -15.33 -22.59
N ALA A 268 -15.36 -15.90 -23.59
CA ALA A 268 -14.70 -16.62 -24.66
C ALA A 268 -13.81 -15.70 -25.51
N LEU A 269 -14.30 -14.50 -25.85
CA LEU A 269 -13.53 -13.46 -26.56
C LEU A 269 -12.27 -13.07 -25.77
N LEU A 270 -12.44 -12.76 -24.48
CA LEU A 270 -11.33 -12.40 -23.58
C LEU A 270 -10.32 -13.55 -23.47
N ALA A 271 -10.76 -14.78 -23.21
CA ALA A 271 -9.88 -15.95 -23.15
C ALA A 271 -9.05 -16.15 -24.44
N ARG A 272 -9.60 -15.78 -25.60
CA ARG A 272 -8.87 -15.83 -26.88
C ARG A 272 -7.84 -14.70 -27.00
N LEU A 273 -8.19 -13.48 -26.57
CA LEU A 273 -7.25 -12.36 -26.48
C LEU A 273 -6.10 -12.63 -25.51
N GLN A 274 -6.32 -13.40 -24.43
CA GLN A 274 -5.28 -13.83 -23.49
C GLN A 274 -4.07 -14.46 -24.19
N ILE A 275 -4.31 -15.26 -25.24
CA ILE A 275 -3.26 -15.94 -25.99
C ILE A 275 -2.32 -14.92 -26.64
N ALA A 276 -2.87 -13.88 -27.27
CA ALA A 276 -2.09 -12.79 -27.86
C ALA A 276 -1.36 -11.95 -26.80
N VAL A 277 -2.00 -11.68 -25.66
CA VAL A 277 -1.43 -10.89 -24.56
C VAL A 277 -0.29 -11.62 -23.85
N VAL A 278 -0.43 -12.92 -23.59
CA VAL A 278 0.63 -13.74 -22.99
C VAL A 278 1.83 -13.85 -23.93
N ARG A 279 1.60 -13.94 -25.25
CA ARG A 279 2.67 -13.89 -26.26
C ARG A 279 3.37 -12.53 -26.27
N LEU A 280 2.61 -11.43 -26.21
CA LEU A 280 3.16 -10.07 -26.10
C LEU A 280 4.00 -9.90 -24.82
N ALA A 281 3.56 -10.43 -23.69
CA ALA A 281 4.29 -10.31 -22.42
C ALA A 281 5.66 -11.04 -22.42
N ARG A 282 5.89 -11.96 -23.36
CA ARG A 282 7.20 -12.60 -23.55
C ARG A 282 8.19 -11.68 -24.27
N SER A 283 7.72 -10.75 -25.11
CA SER A 283 8.55 -9.76 -25.81
C SER A 283 8.58 -8.41 -25.10
N ASP A 284 7.50 -8.00 -24.44
CA ASP A 284 7.36 -6.71 -23.76
C ASP A 284 7.18 -6.88 -22.24
N THR A 285 8.25 -6.57 -21.49
CA THR A 285 8.26 -6.64 -20.02
C THR A 285 7.63 -5.42 -19.34
N SER A 286 7.26 -4.38 -20.10
CA SER A 286 6.64 -3.16 -19.58
C SER A 286 5.14 -3.33 -19.30
N LEU A 287 4.50 -4.33 -19.92
CA LEU A 287 3.09 -4.69 -19.74
C LEU A 287 2.70 -4.93 -18.27
N LEU A 288 3.62 -5.50 -17.49
CA LEU A 288 3.40 -5.79 -16.06
C LEU A 288 3.75 -4.62 -15.12
N ARG A 289 4.51 -3.63 -15.61
CA ARG A 289 4.99 -2.51 -14.79
C ARG A 289 4.18 -1.24 -14.98
N ARG A 290 3.64 -1.04 -16.18
CA ARG A 290 2.87 0.15 -16.56
C ARG A 290 1.39 -0.17 -16.48
N GLN A 291 0.69 0.55 -15.59
CA GLN A 291 -0.77 0.44 -15.48
C GLN A 291 -1.48 1.03 -16.72
N ASP A 292 -0.82 1.97 -17.41
CA ASP A 292 -1.37 2.70 -18.57
C ASP A 292 -1.06 2.00 -19.92
N HIS A 293 -0.75 0.70 -19.89
CA HIS A 293 -0.37 -0.02 -21.10
C HIS A 293 -1.56 -0.12 -22.08
N PRO A 294 -1.37 0.09 -23.40
CA PRO A 294 -2.46 0.07 -24.39
C PRO A 294 -3.25 -1.24 -24.39
N THR A 295 -2.59 -2.36 -24.15
CA THR A 295 -3.24 -3.67 -23.97
C THR A 295 -4.21 -3.72 -22.78
N TRP A 296 -3.85 -3.11 -21.63
CA TRP A 296 -4.76 -3.03 -20.48
C TRP A 296 -5.91 -2.06 -20.74
N ALA A 297 -5.64 -0.95 -21.45
CA ALA A 297 -6.68 -0.01 -21.85
C ALA A 297 -7.72 -0.67 -22.78
N LEU A 298 -7.28 -1.47 -23.76
CA LEU A 298 -8.18 -2.23 -24.64
C LEU A 298 -9.01 -3.25 -23.85
N LEU A 299 -8.37 -4.08 -23.02
CA LEU A 299 -9.08 -5.08 -22.20
C LEU A 299 -10.11 -4.43 -21.28
N ASN A 300 -9.77 -3.31 -20.62
CA ASN A 300 -10.69 -2.58 -19.76
C ASN A 300 -11.84 -1.96 -20.55
N ARG A 301 -11.59 -1.46 -21.77
CA ARG A 301 -12.63 -0.89 -22.64
C ARG A 301 -13.60 -1.96 -23.14
N VAL A 302 -13.09 -3.13 -23.54
CA VAL A 302 -13.89 -4.28 -23.98
C VAL A 302 -14.72 -4.83 -22.81
N ALA A 303 -14.11 -4.97 -21.63
CA ALA A 303 -14.84 -5.39 -20.43
C ALA A 303 -15.91 -4.38 -20.02
N ALA A 304 -15.59 -3.08 -19.98
CA ALA A 304 -16.56 -2.03 -19.64
C ALA A 304 -17.73 -1.97 -20.63
N HIS A 305 -17.46 -2.13 -21.93
CA HIS A 305 -18.51 -2.13 -22.95
C HIS A 305 -19.39 -3.39 -22.85
N GLY A 306 -18.80 -4.56 -22.66
CA GLY A 306 -19.53 -5.81 -22.52
C GLY A 306 -20.38 -5.92 -21.24
N MET A 307 -20.02 -5.18 -20.19
CA MET A 307 -20.76 -5.12 -18.93
C MET A 307 -22.05 -4.26 -19.00
N VAL A 308 -22.25 -3.50 -20.07
CA VAL A 308 -23.50 -2.74 -20.31
C VAL A 308 -24.65 -3.67 -20.71
N PHE A 309 -24.33 -4.88 -21.19
CA PHE A 309 -25.31 -5.84 -21.66
C PHE A 309 -25.64 -6.87 -20.58
N GLU A 310 -26.93 -7.08 -20.31
CA GLU A 310 -27.42 -8.00 -19.27
C GLU A 310 -27.76 -9.39 -19.84
N ARG A 311 -27.91 -9.52 -21.16
CA ARG A 311 -28.34 -10.74 -21.85
C ARG A 311 -27.38 -11.09 -22.98
N ALA A 312 -27.07 -12.37 -23.11
CA ALA A 312 -26.17 -12.88 -24.14
C ALA A 312 -26.76 -12.86 -25.57
N ASP A 313 -28.10 -12.77 -25.68
CA ASP A 313 -28.83 -12.84 -26.95
C ASP A 313 -29.18 -11.45 -27.53
N ASP A 314 -28.63 -10.37 -26.97
CA ASP A 314 -28.85 -9.02 -27.47
C ASP A 314 -28.17 -8.84 -28.85
N GLU A 315 -28.93 -8.47 -29.88
CA GLU A 315 -28.42 -8.27 -31.25
C GLU A 315 -27.21 -7.33 -31.29
N ARG A 316 -27.20 -6.29 -30.45
CA ARG A 316 -26.10 -5.32 -30.36
C ARG A 316 -24.83 -5.92 -29.79
N LEU A 317 -24.97 -6.83 -28.83
CA LEU A 317 -23.85 -7.56 -28.24
C LEU A 317 -23.30 -8.59 -29.26
N VAL A 318 -24.17 -9.28 -29.98
CA VAL A 318 -23.77 -10.28 -30.99
C VAL A 318 -23.01 -9.62 -32.14
N ASP A 319 -23.46 -8.46 -32.63
CA ASP A 319 -22.75 -7.72 -33.67
C ASP A 319 -21.39 -7.17 -33.18
N PHE A 320 -21.34 -6.67 -31.94
CA PHE A 320 -20.09 -6.26 -31.30
C PHE A 320 -19.10 -7.43 -31.15
N LEU A 321 -19.57 -8.59 -30.68
CA LEU A 321 -18.73 -9.78 -30.54
C LEU A 321 -18.20 -10.27 -31.88
N ARG A 322 -19.03 -10.26 -32.94
CA ARG A 322 -18.60 -10.65 -34.29
C ARG A 322 -17.49 -9.73 -34.83
N PHE A 323 -17.62 -8.42 -34.60
CA PHE A 323 -16.58 -7.46 -34.96
C PHE A 323 -15.27 -7.71 -34.16
N MET A 324 -15.39 -7.82 -32.84
CA MET A 324 -14.23 -8.04 -31.96
C MET A 324 -13.55 -9.39 -32.19
N GLU A 325 -14.29 -10.43 -32.55
CA GLU A 325 -13.72 -11.74 -32.89
C GLU A 325 -12.86 -11.68 -34.16
N GLY A 326 -13.27 -10.87 -35.16
CA GLY A 326 -12.46 -10.61 -36.35
C GLY A 326 -11.14 -9.92 -36.02
N GLU A 327 -11.20 -8.86 -35.21
CA GLU A 327 -10.00 -8.12 -34.77
C GLU A 327 -9.09 -8.94 -33.85
N ALA A 328 -9.67 -9.72 -32.93
CA ALA A 328 -8.93 -10.62 -32.05
C ALA A 328 -8.18 -11.69 -32.84
N GLN A 329 -8.76 -12.20 -33.94
CA GLN A 329 -8.11 -13.19 -34.80
C GLN A 329 -6.89 -12.59 -35.52
N LEU A 330 -6.99 -11.36 -36.01
CA LEU A 330 -5.86 -10.63 -36.62
C LEU A 330 -4.69 -10.45 -35.64
N LEU A 331 -4.99 -10.16 -34.37
CA LEU A 331 -3.98 -10.01 -33.31
C LEU A 331 -3.34 -11.35 -32.90
N VAL A 332 -4.09 -12.45 -32.96
CA VAL A 332 -3.58 -13.80 -32.66
C VAL A 332 -2.70 -14.32 -33.81
N ASP A 333 -3.06 -14.05 -35.06
CA ASP A 333 -2.32 -14.54 -36.24
C ASP A 333 -1.06 -13.71 -36.54
N ALA A 334 -0.91 -12.53 -35.94
CA ALA A 334 0.29 -11.72 -36.06
C ALA A 334 1.53 -12.44 -35.44
N PRO A 335 2.64 -12.59 -36.19
CA PRO A 335 3.82 -13.33 -35.71
C PRO A 335 4.57 -12.61 -34.58
N THR A 336 4.53 -11.27 -34.53
CA THR A 336 5.12 -10.44 -33.46
C THR A 336 4.14 -9.35 -33.01
N PRO A 337 3.29 -9.62 -31.99
CA PRO A 337 2.40 -8.60 -31.46
C PRO A 337 3.25 -7.48 -30.84
N THR A 338 3.03 -6.25 -31.29
CA THR A 338 3.66 -5.03 -30.76
C THR A 338 2.57 -4.17 -30.13
N ALA A 339 2.89 -3.41 -29.07
CA ALA A 339 1.92 -2.62 -28.30
C ALA A 339 1.06 -1.64 -29.15
N SER A 340 1.57 -1.21 -30.31
CA SER A 340 0.86 -0.35 -31.27
C SER A 340 -0.39 -0.98 -31.90
N LEU A 341 -0.40 -2.31 -32.08
CA LEU A 341 -1.54 -3.04 -32.67
C LEU A 341 -2.75 -3.08 -31.74
N PHE A 342 -2.57 -2.86 -30.44
CA PHE A 342 -3.64 -2.83 -29.44
C PHE A 342 -4.29 -1.45 -29.26
N THR A 343 -3.88 -0.46 -30.08
CA THR A 343 -4.37 0.93 -30.00
C THR A 343 -5.44 1.25 -31.07
N GLN A 344 -5.56 0.41 -32.11
CA GLN A 344 -6.57 0.54 -33.16
C GLN A 344 -7.94 0.07 -32.65
#